data_AF-A0AAD8JKY6-F1
#
_entry.id   AF-A0AAD8JKY6-F1
#
_cell.length_a   1.000
_cell.length_b   1.000
_cell.length_c   1.000
_cell.angle_alpha   90.00
_cell.angle_beta   90.00
_cell.angle_gamma   90.00
#
_symmetry.space_group_name_H-M   'P 1'
#
loop_
_entity.id
_entity.type
_entity.pdbx_description
1 polymer ?
#
loop_
_entity_poly.entity_id
_entity_poly.type
_entity_poly.pdbx_seq_one_letter_code
_entity_poly.pdbx_strand_id
1 'polypeptide(L)'
;MFYLIHSSRYMDGERLTEEDEKTVLEKLLAYHPHSEDKLGCGLNFIMVDRHPQFRQSRCLFIVRTDGGWIDFSYQKCLRSYIRHKYPSYAEKFIKEHYKRSS
;
A
#
# COMPACT_ATOMS: atom_id res chain seq x y z
N MET A 1 9.66 5.13 -2.24
CA MET A 1 8.31 4.49 -2.13
C MET A 1 7.58 4.83 -0.82
N PHE A 2 8.22 4.88 0.35
CA PHE A 2 7.65 5.54 1.56
C PHE A 2 7.24 7.01 1.33
N TYR A 3 7.86 7.63 0.34
CA TYR A 3 7.56 8.97 -0.14
C TYR A 3 6.10 9.10 -0.59
N LEU A 4 5.41 8.09 -1.10
CA LEU A 4 4.03 8.30 -1.59
C LEU A 4 3.04 8.69 -0.49
N ILE A 5 3.19 8.08 0.69
CA ILE A 5 2.28 8.29 1.83
C ILE A 5 2.72 9.46 2.70
N HIS A 6 4.02 9.77 2.75
CA HIS A 6 4.56 10.82 3.61
C HIS A 6 4.99 12.09 2.85
N SER A 7 5.07 12.03 1.52
CA SER A 7 5.39 13.21 0.72
C SER A 7 4.19 14.15 0.65
N SER A 8 4.51 15.42 0.47
CA SER A 8 3.58 16.47 0.06
C SER A 8 3.15 16.35 -1.41
N ARG A 9 3.66 15.35 -2.14
CA ARG A 9 3.38 15.14 -3.57
C ARG A 9 1.95 14.66 -3.86
N TYR A 10 1.28 14.06 -2.88
CA TYR A 10 -0.11 13.62 -2.98
C TYR A 10 -0.90 14.15 -1.79
N MET A 11 -2.01 14.83 -2.07
CA MET A 11 -2.97 15.28 -1.08
C MET A 11 -3.90 14.13 -0.63
N ASP A 12 -4.56 14.31 0.51
CA ASP A 12 -5.56 13.38 0.98
C ASP A 12 -6.77 13.36 0.02
N GLY A 13 -7.14 12.18 -0.48
CA GLY A 13 -8.14 11.98 -1.52
C GLY A 13 -7.61 12.08 -2.95
N GLU A 14 -6.30 12.28 -3.14
CA GLU A 14 -5.69 12.37 -4.47
C GLU A 14 -5.35 10.98 -5.03
N ARG A 15 -5.61 10.81 -6.33
CA ARG A 15 -5.22 9.60 -7.07
C ARG A 15 -3.71 9.58 -7.32
N LEU A 16 -3.10 8.41 -7.24
CA LEU A 16 -1.72 8.22 -7.66
C LEU A 16 -1.57 8.45 -9.16
N THR A 17 -0.35 8.80 -9.59
CA THR A 17 -0.01 8.74 -11.01
C THR A 17 -0.01 7.29 -11.49
N GLU A 18 -0.22 7.07 -12.79
CA GLU A 18 -0.24 5.73 -13.38
C GLU A 18 1.04 4.95 -13.10
N GLU A 19 2.20 5.62 -13.06
CA GLU A 19 3.50 5.00 -12.75
C GLU A 19 3.57 4.48 -11.31
N ASP A 20 3.14 5.30 -10.35
CA ASP A 20 3.13 4.94 -8.93
C ASP A 20 2.06 3.88 -8.65
N GLU A 21 0.88 4.02 -9.27
CA GLU A 21 -0.21 3.06 -9.19
C GLU A 21 0.23 1.67 -9.69
N LYS A 22 0.81 1.61 -10.89
CA LYS A 22 1.35 0.37 -11.45
C LYS A 22 2.43 -0.23 -10.55
N THR A 23 3.32 0.61 -10.01
CA THR A 23 4.36 0.14 -9.08
C THR A 23 3.75 -0.44 -7.81
N VAL A 24 2.72 0.19 -7.26
CA VAL A 24 2.01 -0.31 -6.07
C VAL A 24 1.28 -1.62 -6.38
N LEU A 25 0.63 -1.72 -7.52
CA LEU A 25 -0.03 -2.95 -7.95
C LEU A 25 0.95 -4.12 -8.12
N GLU A 26 1.99 -3.91 -8.93
CA GLU A 26 2.95 -4.96 -9.28
C GLU A 26 3.88 -5.34 -8.12
N LYS A 27 4.25 -4.39 -7.25
CA LYS A 27 5.22 -4.64 -6.17
C LYS A 27 4.61 -4.85 -4.80
N LEU A 28 3.43 -4.30 -4.51
CA LEU A 28 2.78 -4.46 -3.21
C LEU A 28 1.59 -5.40 -3.31
N LEU A 29 0.67 -5.11 -4.23
CA LEU A 29 -0.58 -5.85 -4.31
C LEU A 29 -0.37 -7.28 -4.78
N ALA A 30 0.52 -7.51 -5.75
CA ALA A 30 0.86 -8.85 -6.24
C ALA A 30 1.37 -9.79 -5.14
N TYR A 31 1.91 -9.26 -4.05
CA TYR A 31 2.44 -10.02 -2.91
C TYR A 31 1.48 -10.07 -1.71
N HIS A 32 0.27 -9.55 -1.88
CA HIS A 32 -0.79 -9.68 -0.88
C HIS A 32 -1.47 -11.04 -1.07
N PRO A 33 -1.65 -11.84 0.00
CA PRO A 33 -2.29 -13.17 -0.11
C PRO A 33 -3.76 -13.13 -0.57
N HIS A 34 -4.36 -11.93 -0.58
CA HIS A 34 -5.72 -11.65 -1.05
C HIS A 34 -5.70 -10.67 -2.23
N SER A 35 -4.69 -10.74 -3.10
CA SER A 35 -4.56 -9.84 -4.25
C SER A 35 -5.73 -9.98 -5.22
N GLU A 36 -6.17 -11.22 -5.47
CA GLU A 36 -7.36 -11.55 -6.28
C GLU A 36 -8.64 -10.99 -5.67
N ASP A 37 -8.86 -11.13 -4.36
CA ASP A 37 -10.04 -10.55 -3.69
C ASP A 37 -10.08 -9.01 -3.80
N LYS A 38 -8.90 -8.37 -3.74
CA LYS A 38 -8.80 -6.90 -3.82
C LYS A 38 -9.00 -6.38 -5.24
N LEU A 39 -8.59 -7.14 -6.25
CA LEU A 39 -8.75 -6.79 -7.66
C LEU A 39 -10.02 -7.38 -8.30
N GLY A 40 -10.77 -8.21 -7.58
CA GLY A 40 -11.76 -9.12 -8.16
C GLY A 40 -12.78 -8.51 -9.13
N CYS A 41 -13.30 -7.31 -8.86
CA CYS A 41 -14.23 -6.63 -9.77
C CYS A 41 -13.57 -5.64 -10.76
N GLY A 42 -12.25 -5.47 -10.69
CA GLY A 42 -11.49 -4.51 -11.47
C GLY A 42 -11.00 -3.33 -10.62
N LEU A 43 -9.74 -2.97 -10.79
CA LEU A 43 -9.17 -1.75 -10.23
C LEU A 43 -9.50 -0.56 -11.14
N ASN A 44 -9.99 0.52 -10.54
CA ASN A 44 -10.21 1.78 -11.21
C ASN A 44 -9.00 2.71 -11.04
N PHE A 45 -8.63 3.00 -9.79
CA PHE A 45 -7.41 3.75 -9.45
C PHE A 45 -7.02 3.54 -7.99
N ILE A 46 -5.82 3.96 -7.62
CA ILE A 46 -5.35 4.01 -6.22
C ILE A 46 -5.34 5.45 -5.74
N MET A 47 -5.85 5.68 -4.53
CA MET A 47 -5.80 6.99 -3.87
C MET A 47 -5.07 6.92 -2.53
N VAL A 48 -4.47 8.05 -2.14
CA VAL A 48 -3.92 8.25 -0.81
C VAL A 48 -4.96 8.98 0.01
N ASP A 49 -5.39 8.41 1.14
CA ASP A 49 -6.31 9.11 2.05
C ASP A 49 -5.97 8.79 3.50
N ARG A 50 -6.57 9.50 4.45
CA ARG A 50 -6.39 9.24 5.88
C ARG A 50 -7.23 8.06 6.31
N HIS A 51 -6.67 7.22 7.18
CA HIS A 51 -7.43 6.12 7.74
C HIS A 51 -8.60 6.66 8.58
N PRO A 52 -9.86 6.23 8.32
CA PRO A 52 -11.04 6.80 8.98
C PRO A 52 -10.99 6.65 10.51
N GLN A 53 -10.40 5.55 11.00
CA GLN A 53 -10.18 5.32 12.44
C GLN A 53 -8.89 5.95 12.98
N PHE A 54 -7.87 6.16 12.15
CA PHE A 54 -6.55 6.66 12.58
C PHE A 54 -6.18 7.88 11.75
N ARG A 55 -6.79 9.02 12.07
CA ARG A 55 -6.64 10.28 11.31
C ARG A 55 -5.21 10.83 11.22
N GLN A 56 -4.29 10.32 12.02
CA GLN A 56 -2.87 10.66 11.96
C GLN A 56 -2.09 9.82 10.94
N SER A 57 -2.67 8.73 10.44
CA SER A 57 -2.03 7.81 9.51
C SER A 57 -2.66 7.93 8.12
N ARG A 58 -1.84 8.31 7.14
CA ARG A 58 -2.19 8.21 5.72
C ARG A 58 -2.05 6.76 5.26
N CYS A 59 -2.99 6.28 4.46
CA CYS A 59 -3.07 4.92 3.94
C CYS A 59 -3.41 4.96 2.45
N LEU A 60 -3.17 3.84 1.77
CA LEU A 60 -3.52 3.68 0.37
C LEU A 60 -4.84 2.93 0.27
N PHE A 61 -5.68 3.39 -0.64
CA PHE A 61 -6.99 2.80 -0.91
C PHE A 61 -7.08 2.46 -2.39
N ILE A 62 -7.53 1.23 -2.67
CA ILE A 62 -7.84 0.78 -4.01
C ILE A 62 -9.30 1.11 -4.25
N VAL A 63 -9.56 1.96 -5.23
CA VAL A 63 -10.91 2.21 -5.73
C VAL A 63 -11.17 1.22 -6.85
N ARG A 64 -12.24 0.46 -6.71
CA ARG A 64 -12.69 -0.53 -7.68
C ARG A 64 -13.66 0.11 -8.67
N THR A 65 -13.86 -0.55 -9.80
CA THR A 65 -14.77 -0.12 -10.87
C THR A 65 -16.25 -0.14 -10.44
N ASP A 66 -16.60 -0.93 -9.42
CA ASP A 66 -17.92 -0.99 -8.82
C ASP A 66 -18.21 0.15 -7.83
N GLY A 67 -17.27 1.10 -7.67
CA GLY A 67 -17.38 2.21 -6.71
C GLY A 67 -17.03 1.81 -5.27
N GLY A 68 -16.70 0.54 -5.03
CA GLY A 68 -16.15 0.08 -3.76
C GLY A 68 -14.71 0.57 -3.57
N TRP A 69 -14.28 0.69 -2.33
CA TRP A 69 -12.89 1.00 -2.00
C TRP A 69 -12.40 0.13 -0.87
N ILE A 70 -11.14 -0.31 -0.97
CA ILE A 70 -10.51 -1.23 0.00
C ILE A 70 -9.21 -0.60 0.47
N ASP A 71 -9.06 -0.48 1.79
CA ASP A 71 -7.80 -0.05 2.39
C ASP A 71 -6.76 -1.16 2.30
N PHE A 72 -5.50 -0.78 2.13
CA PHE A 72 -4.40 -1.69 2.37
C PHE A 72 -3.26 -0.99 3.09
N SER A 73 -2.76 -1.67 4.12
CA SER A 73 -1.59 -1.19 4.84
C SER A 73 -0.34 -1.41 4.00
N TYR A 74 0.27 -0.32 3.55
CA TYR A 74 1.57 -0.32 2.89
C TYR A 74 2.63 -1.06 3.70
N GLN A 75 2.64 -0.89 5.03
CA GLN A 75 3.61 -1.58 5.88
C GLN A 75 3.46 -3.10 5.79
N LYS A 76 2.22 -3.61 5.79
CA LYS A 76 1.96 -5.05 5.65
C LYS A 76 2.40 -5.56 4.28
N CYS A 77 2.04 -4.84 3.22
CA CYS A 77 2.40 -5.22 1.86
C CYS A 77 3.92 -5.17 1.63
N LEU A 78 4.59 -4.13 2.12
CA LEU A 78 6.03 -3.98 1.94
C LEU A 78 6.81 -5.01 2.77
N ARG A 79 6.36 -5.34 3.98
CA ARG A 79 6.93 -6.47 4.75
C ARG A 79 6.81 -7.78 3.98
N SER A 80 5.65 -8.03 3.36
CA SER A 80 5.43 -9.23 2.53
C SER A 80 6.37 -9.24 1.31
N TYR A 81 6.45 -8.12 0.57
CA TYR A 81 7.34 -7.96 -0.57
C TYR A 81 8.82 -8.17 -0.21
N ILE A 82 9.31 -7.54 0.86
CA ILE A 82 10.70 -7.67 1.30
C ILE A 82 10.99 -9.12 1.72
N ARG A 83 10.07 -9.78 2.43
CA ARG A 83 10.19 -11.21 2.78
C ARG A 83 10.27 -12.10 1.56
N HIS A 84 9.48 -11.82 0.53
CA HIS A 84 9.45 -12.63 -0.68
C HIS A 84 10.71 -12.41 -1.54
N LYS A 85 11.16 -11.15 -1.69
CA LYS A 85 12.27 -10.80 -2.58
C LYS A 85 13.65 -10.94 -1.94
N TYR A 86 13.75 -10.72 -0.63
CA TYR A 86 15.01 -10.75 0.12
C TYR A 86 14.88 -11.58 1.41
N PRO A 87 14.52 -12.88 1.32
CA PRO A 87 14.18 -13.69 2.49
C PRO A 87 15.28 -13.73 3.56
N SER A 88 16.55 -13.72 3.17
CA SER A 88 17.71 -13.72 4.08
C SER A 88 17.94 -12.38 4.80
N TYR A 89 17.57 -11.25 4.21
CA TYR A 89 17.75 -9.91 4.79
C TYR A 89 16.45 -9.29 5.33
N ALA A 90 15.31 -9.89 5.01
CA ALA A 90 14.00 -9.32 5.27
C ALA A 90 13.76 -9.08 6.76
N GLU A 91 14.00 -10.08 7.60
CA GLU A 91 13.76 -9.95 9.04
C GLU A 91 14.68 -8.89 9.67
N LYS A 92 15.94 -8.80 9.22
CA LYS A 92 16.88 -7.79 9.71
C LYS A 92 16.43 -6.38 9.31
N PHE A 93 16.08 -6.18 8.03
CA PHE A 93 15.61 -4.90 7.50
C PHE A 93 14.27 -4.46 8.12
N ILE A 94 13.31 -5.38 8.27
CA ILE A 94 12.01 -5.10 8.90
C ILE A 94 12.22 -4.71 10.37
N LYS A 95 13.09 -5.41 11.09
CA LYS A 95 13.39 -5.13 12.49
C LYS A 95 14.10 -3.78 12.68
N GLU A 96 14.97 -3.38 11.75
CA GLU A 96 15.68 -2.09 11.80
C GLU A 96 14.78 -0.91 11.44
N HIS A 97 13.99 -1.02 10.37
CA HIS A 97 13.22 0.10 9.81
C HIS A 97 11.77 0.20 10.28
N TYR A 98 11.22 -0.86 10.87
CA TYR A 98 9.83 -0.90 11.34
C TYR A 98 9.72 -1.36 12.80
N LYS A 99 10.63 -0.89 13.66
CA LYS A 99 10.48 -1.03 15.11
C LYS A 99 9.08 -0.59 15.51
N ARG A 100 8.36 -1.50 16.18
CA ARG A 100 6.99 -1.34 16.66
C ARG A 100 6.85 0.00 17.39
N SER A 101 6.04 0.91 16.84
CA SER A 101 5.21 1.75 17.70
C SER A 101 4.11 0.81 18.19
N SER A 102 4.35 0.22 19.37
CA SER A 102 3.30 -0.42 20.17
C SER A 102 2.29 0.61 20.63
#